data_AF-A0A498J608-F1
#
_entry.id   AF-A0A498J608-F1
#
_cell.length_a   1.000
_cell.length_b   1.000
_cell.length_c   1.000
_cell.angle_alpha   90.00
_cell.angle_beta   90.00
_cell.angle_gamma   90.00
#
_symmetry.space_group_name_H-M   'P 1'
#
loop_
_entity.id
_entity.type
_entity.pdbx_description
1 polymer ?
#
loop_
_entity_poly.entity_id
_entity_poly.type
_entity_poly.pdbx_seq_one_letter_code
_entity_poly.pdbx_strand_id
1 'polypeptide(L)'
;MRTKLGEKNQQDVHVSTFTVACAYTWVCIVKAEGTKGETTHPPLPTNYFGNCIAGCVPVVETKGLFGEDGLVVAANAICEAIRKLEKGVLDGAENWVSRVVTVTSGRMLSIACSHRFRVYDTDFGWGRPKKFEIVSIARNRAISFSDPKSDAGVVDVGLVLEKHHMEVFAFLFNKGLNKTNLLSTCSSND
;
A
#
# COMPACT_ATOMS: atom_id res chain seq x y z
N MET A 1 45.49 15.86 -38.21
CA MET A 1 44.58 15.50 -37.10
C MET A 1 43.44 14.69 -37.69
N ARG A 2 43.45 13.37 -37.49
CA ARG A 2 42.41 12.43 -37.96
C ARG A 2 41.36 12.29 -36.86
N THR A 3 40.09 12.48 -37.18
CA THR A 3 38.97 12.05 -36.34
C THR A 3 38.19 10.98 -37.11
N LYS A 4 38.36 9.73 -36.72
CA LYS A 4 37.48 8.63 -37.11
C LYS A 4 36.25 8.69 -36.19
N LEU A 5 35.08 8.87 -36.79
CA LEU A 5 33.80 8.68 -36.12
C LEU A 5 33.55 7.16 -36.02
N GLY A 6 33.26 6.67 -34.81
CA GLY A 6 33.09 5.24 -34.54
C GLY A 6 31.97 4.61 -35.36
N GLU A 7 32.29 3.49 -36.00
CA GLU A 7 31.37 2.61 -36.71
C GLU A 7 30.34 2.02 -35.74
N LYS A 8 29.05 2.27 -35.97
CA LYS A 8 27.99 1.46 -35.36
C LYS A 8 27.89 0.15 -36.15
N ASN A 9 28.17 -0.96 -35.49
CA ASN A 9 27.87 -2.30 -36.01
C ASN A 9 26.38 -2.41 -36.34
N GLN A 10 26.02 -2.28 -37.62
CA GLN A 10 24.73 -2.70 -38.13
C GLN A 10 24.79 -4.23 -38.28
N GLN A 11 24.27 -4.94 -37.28
CA GLN A 11 23.92 -6.35 -37.46
C GLN A 11 22.79 -6.42 -38.49
N ASP A 12 23.04 -7.15 -39.57
CA ASP A 12 22.07 -7.36 -40.64
C ASP A 12 20.95 -8.25 -40.10
N VAL A 13 19.83 -7.65 -39.70
CA VAL A 13 18.69 -8.37 -39.15
C VAL A 13 17.99 -9.07 -40.31
N HIS A 14 17.98 -10.40 -40.32
CA HIS A 14 17.23 -11.16 -41.33
C HIS A 14 15.73 -10.94 -41.15
N VAL A 15 15.15 -10.13 -42.03
CA VAL A 15 13.71 -9.83 -42.07
C VAL A 15 13.07 -10.75 -43.12
N SER A 16 12.30 -11.74 -42.67
CA SER A 16 11.50 -12.61 -43.54
C SER A 16 10.06 -12.13 -43.58
N THR A 17 9.31 -12.56 -44.60
CA THR A 17 7.87 -12.29 -44.69
C THR A 17 7.13 -12.73 -43.43
N PHE A 18 7.56 -13.85 -42.82
CA PHE A 18 7.00 -14.34 -41.58
C PHE A 18 7.24 -13.39 -40.40
N THR A 19 8.47 -12.90 -40.20
CA THR A 19 8.76 -11.97 -39.09
C THR A 19 8.05 -10.63 -39.26
N VAL A 20 7.92 -10.12 -40.48
CA VAL A 20 7.14 -8.90 -40.76
C VAL A 20 5.64 -9.13 -40.50
N ALA A 21 5.09 -10.25 -40.95
CA ALA A 21 3.67 -10.56 -40.75
C ALA A 21 3.33 -10.71 -39.26
N CYS A 22 4.16 -11.41 -38.48
CA CYS A 22 4.00 -11.54 -37.04
C CYS A 22 4.11 -10.17 -36.34
N ALA A 23 5.13 -9.37 -36.67
CA ALA A 23 5.33 -8.05 -36.08
C ALA A 23 4.15 -7.12 -36.39
N TYR A 24 3.70 -7.09 -37.64
CA TYR A 24 2.57 -6.27 -38.06
C TYR A 24 1.26 -6.68 -37.37
N THR A 25 0.99 -7.98 -37.30
CA THR A 25 -0.19 -8.52 -36.61
C THR A 25 -0.18 -8.14 -35.12
N TRP A 26 0.96 -8.26 -34.45
CA TRP A 26 1.10 -7.85 -33.05
C TRP A 26 0.80 -6.37 -32.87
N VAL A 27 1.39 -5.50 -33.70
CA VAL A 27 1.14 -4.05 -33.65
C VAL A 27 -0.35 -3.73 -33.88
N CYS A 28 -1.00 -4.43 -34.82
CA CYS A 28 -2.43 -4.26 -35.07
C CYS A 28 -3.29 -4.67 -33.86
N ILE A 29 -2.97 -5.78 -33.20
CA ILE A 29 -3.67 -6.23 -31.98
C ILE A 29 -3.54 -5.18 -30.88
N VAL A 30 -2.31 -4.73 -30.58
CA VAL A 30 -2.06 -3.71 -29.54
C VAL A 30 -2.80 -2.40 -29.84
N LYS A 31 -2.83 -1.98 -31.11
CA LYS A 31 -3.58 -0.78 -31.52
C LYS A 31 -5.09 -0.96 -31.44
N ALA A 32 -5.60 -2.13 -31.80
CA ALA A 32 -7.03 -2.45 -31.75
C ALA A 32 -7.54 -2.59 -30.31
N GLU A 33 -6.72 -3.11 -29.40
CA GLU A 33 -7.01 -3.21 -27.97
C GLU A 33 -6.93 -1.87 -27.24
N GLY A 34 -6.36 -0.83 -27.88
CA GLY A 34 -6.27 0.53 -27.32
C GLY A 34 -5.40 0.63 -26.06
N THR A 35 -4.57 -0.38 -25.78
CA THR A 35 -3.80 -0.52 -24.56
C THR A 35 -2.60 0.43 -24.56
N LYS A 36 -2.81 1.65 -24.08
CA LYS A 36 -1.73 2.56 -23.65
C LYS A 36 -1.16 2.06 -22.32
N GLY A 37 -0.32 1.04 -22.38
CA GLY A 37 0.52 0.60 -21.26
C GLY A 37 -0.23 -0.14 -20.14
N GLU A 38 0.55 -1.00 -19.49
CA GLU A 38 0.18 -1.94 -18.43
C GLU A 38 -0.80 -3.02 -18.88
N THR A 39 -0.42 -4.28 -18.67
CA THR A 39 -1.36 -5.41 -18.61
C THR A 39 -2.36 -5.13 -17.50
N THR A 40 -3.37 -4.32 -17.79
CA THR A 40 -4.50 -4.08 -16.90
C THR A 40 -5.30 -5.36 -16.92
N HIS A 41 -5.02 -6.23 -15.96
CA HIS A 41 -5.98 -7.26 -15.60
C HIS A 41 -7.33 -6.56 -15.40
N PRO A 42 -8.38 -6.94 -16.15
CA PRO A 42 -9.67 -6.30 -16.01
C PRO A 42 -10.10 -6.36 -14.53
N PRO A 43 -10.75 -5.32 -14.00
CA PRO A 43 -11.21 -5.34 -12.62
C PRO A 43 -11.97 -6.62 -12.33
N LEU A 44 -11.70 -7.25 -11.19
CA LEU A 44 -12.46 -8.42 -10.79
C LEU A 44 -13.95 -8.05 -10.72
N PRO A 45 -14.85 -8.99 -11.06
CA PRO A 45 -16.27 -8.79 -10.85
C PRO A 45 -16.55 -8.36 -9.41
N THR A 46 -17.49 -7.43 -9.21
CA THR A 46 -17.83 -6.92 -7.86
C THR A 46 -18.40 -8.01 -6.95
N ASN A 47 -18.88 -9.13 -7.53
CA ASN A 47 -19.36 -10.32 -6.84
C ASN A 47 -18.33 -11.46 -6.78
N TYR A 48 -17.06 -11.20 -7.07
CA TYR A 48 -15.99 -12.19 -6.90
C TYR A 48 -15.96 -12.70 -5.45
N PHE A 49 -16.09 -14.01 -5.29
CA PHE A 49 -16.04 -14.68 -4.00
C PHE A 49 -14.68 -15.36 -3.82
N GLY A 50 -13.79 -14.73 -3.06
CA GLY A 50 -12.45 -15.23 -2.80
C GLY A 50 -11.53 -14.16 -2.23
N ASN A 51 -10.23 -14.48 -2.13
CA ASN A 51 -9.22 -13.55 -1.65
C ASN A 51 -8.59 -12.79 -2.83
N CYS A 52 -8.71 -11.46 -2.82
CA CYS A 52 -7.98 -10.57 -3.74
C CYS A 52 -7.23 -9.51 -2.94
N ILE A 53 -6.25 -9.97 -2.16
CA ILE A 53 -5.40 -9.12 -1.31
C ILE A 53 -3.94 -9.41 -1.61
N ALA A 54 -3.10 -8.38 -1.49
CA ALA A 54 -1.65 -8.52 -1.59
C ALA A 54 -0.95 -7.70 -0.50
N GLY A 55 0.23 -8.15 -0.11
CA GLY A 55 0.99 -7.54 0.96
C GLY A 55 1.73 -6.27 0.52
N CYS A 56 1.49 -5.17 1.21
CA CYS A 56 2.35 -3.99 1.21
C CYS A 56 3.16 -3.97 2.50
N VAL A 57 4.49 -4.14 2.41
CA VAL A 57 5.34 -4.30 3.60
C VAL A 57 6.49 -3.30 3.56
N PRO A 58 6.30 -2.08 4.12
CA PRO A 58 7.40 -1.15 4.33
C PRO A 58 8.32 -1.68 5.44
N VAL A 59 9.63 -1.49 5.27
CA VAL A 59 10.65 -1.87 6.25
C VAL A 59 11.50 -0.66 6.55
N VAL A 60 11.65 -0.34 7.84
CA VAL A 60 12.42 0.80 8.33
C VAL A 60 13.26 0.39 9.53
N GLU A 61 14.45 0.97 9.67
CA GLU A 61 15.28 0.76 10.84
C GLU A 61 14.65 1.44 12.06
N THR A 62 14.54 0.73 13.17
CA THR A 62 13.93 1.22 14.41
C THR A 62 14.49 2.59 14.84
N LYS A 63 15.80 2.81 14.73
CA LYS A 63 16.44 4.10 15.09
C LYS A 63 15.88 5.30 14.29
N GLY A 64 15.46 5.08 13.03
CA GLY A 64 14.87 6.11 12.19
C GLY A 64 13.47 6.51 12.66
N LEU A 65 12.75 5.61 13.35
CA LEU A 65 11.44 5.90 13.93
C LEU A 65 11.51 6.61 15.30
N PHE A 66 12.64 6.50 16.00
CA PHE A 66 12.84 7.15 17.31
C PHE A 66 13.27 8.63 17.21
N GLY A 67 13.75 9.08 16.04
CA GLY A 67 14.17 10.46 15.83
C GLY A 67 13.01 11.45 15.73
N GLU A 68 13.32 12.75 15.72
CA GLU A 68 12.33 13.84 15.58
C GLU A 68 11.52 13.72 14.28
N ASP A 69 12.16 13.23 13.21
CA ASP A 69 11.55 13.00 11.90
C ASP A 69 10.86 11.62 11.77
N GLY A 70 10.68 10.88 12.86
CA GLY A 70 10.17 9.50 12.83
C GLY A 70 8.84 9.34 12.09
N LEU A 71 7.95 10.33 12.20
CA LEU A 71 6.68 10.36 11.47
C LEU A 71 6.90 10.49 9.95
N VAL A 72 7.80 11.37 9.52
CA VAL A 72 8.12 11.59 8.11
C VAL A 72 8.79 10.35 7.51
N VAL A 73 9.72 9.73 8.26
CA VAL A 73 10.36 8.47 7.87
C VAL A 73 9.31 7.37 7.67
N ALA A 74 8.39 7.21 8.62
CA ALA A 74 7.31 6.22 8.51
C ALA A 74 6.40 6.49 7.31
N ALA A 75 5.95 7.74 7.12
CA ALA A 75 5.07 8.14 6.03
C ALA A 75 5.73 7.90 4.66
N ASN A 76 6.99 8.31 4.49
CA ASN A 76 7.74 8.11 3.25
C ASN A 76 7.92 6.62 2.93
N ALA A 77 8.26 5.79 3.92
CA ALA A 77 8.40 4.36 3.71
C ALA A 77 7.08 3.69 3.28
N ILE A 78 5.95 4.09 3.89
CA ILE A 78 4.61 3.61 3.49
C ILE A 78 4.28 4.05 2.07
N CYS A 79 4.45 5.34 1.75
CA CYS A 79 4.17 5.89 0.43
C CYS A 79 5.04 5.24 -0.65
N GLU A 80 6.33 5.04 -0.39
CA GLU A 80 7.22 4.36 -1.33
C GLU A 80 6.82 2.90 -1.54
N ALA A 81 6.43 2.19 -0.48
CA ALA A 81 5.95 0.81 -0.58
C ALA A 81 4.65 0.71 -1.39
N ILE A 82 3.70 1.64 -1.20
CA ILE A 82 2.46 1.71 -1.99
C ILE A 82 2.78 2.02 -3.46
N ARG A 83 3.65 3.01 -3.74
CA ARG A 83 4.03 3.38 -5.10
C ARG A 83 4.70 2.22 -5.86
N LYS A 84 5.45 1.36 -5.17
CA LYS A 84 6.03 0.16 -5.79
C LYS A 84 4.97 -0.82 -6.32
N LEU A 85 3.76 -0.84 -5.73
CA LEU A 85 2.66 -1.68 -6.19
C LEU A 85 2.03 -1.18 -7.51
N GLU A 86 2.26 0.08 -7.89
CA GLU A 86 1.78 0.63 -9.17
C GLU A 86 2.41 -0.10 -10.36
N LYS A 87 3.61 -0.67 -10.20
CA LYS A 87 4.26 -1.50 -11.24
C LYS A 87 3.57 -2.84 -11.50
N GLY A 88 2.59 -3.18 -10.66
CA GLY A 88 1.90 -4.45 -10.67
C GLY A 88 1.94 -5.10 -9.30
N VAL A 89 0.76 -5.54 -8.82
CA VAL A 89 0.63 -6.17 -7.51
C VAL A 89 1.43 -7.47 -7.42
N LEU A 90 1.63 -8.18 -8.54
CA LEU A 90 2.40 -9.41 -8.63
C LEU A 90 3.89 -9.17 -8.97
N ASP A 91 4.34 -7.93 -9.08
CA ASP A 91 5.75 -7.62 -9.31
C ASP A 91 6.59 -8.12 -8.13
N GLY A 92 7.61 -8.93 -8.42
CA GLY A 92 8.45 -9.57 -7.40
C GLY A 92 7.76 -10.70 -6.61
N ALA A 93 6.70 -11.31 -7.15
CA ALA A 93 5.98 -12.44 -6.52
C ALA A 93 6.89 -13.62 -6.16
N GLU A 94 7.93 -13.88 -6.94
CA GLU A 94 8.95 -14.90 -6.70
C GLU A 94 9.68 -14.71 -5.36
N ASN A 95 9.68 -13.50 -4.82
CA ASN A 95 10.33 -13.14 -3.56
C ASN A 95 9.35 -13.00 -2.37
N TRP A 96 8.07 -13.32 -2.53
CA TRP A 96 7.09 -13.09 -1.46
C TRP A 96 7.34 -13.96 -0.22
N VAL A 97 7.64 -15.25 -0.41
CA VAL A 97 7.89 -16.17 0.71
C VAL A 97 9.10 -15.73 1.51
N SER A 98 10.21 -15.38 0.84
CA SER A 98 11.42 -14.90 1.51
C SER A 98 11.16 -13.61 2.27
N ARG A 99 10.43 -12.64 1.68
CA ARG A 99 10.02 -11.40 2.36
C ARG A 99 9.18 -11.66 3.61
N VAL A 100 8.21 -12.57 3.55
CA VAL A 100 7.39 -12.92 4.72
C VAL A 100 8.25 -13.52 5.83
N VAL A 101 9.18 -14.43 5.50
CA VAL A 101 10.10 -15.03 6.48
C VAL A 101 11.01 -13.98 7.12
N THR A 102 11.58 -13.07 6.33
CA THR A 102 12.43 -11.99 6.85
C THR A 102 11.66 -11.06 7.79
N VAL A 103 10.44 -10.67 7.43
CA VAL A 103 9.64 -9.72 8.22
C VAL A 103 9.11 -10.37 9.50
N THR A 104 8.68 -11.64 9.43
CA THR A 104 8.23 -12.39 10.61
C THR A 104 9.35 -12.68 11.61
N SER A 105 10.61 -12.68 11.17
CA SER A 105 11.78 -12.78 12.05
C SER A 105 12.09 -11.46 12.78
N GLY A 106 11.50 -10.34 12.35
CA GLY A 106 11.66 -9.02 12.97
C GLY A 106 10.49 -8.62 13.88
N ARG A 107 10.43 -7.32 14.24
CA ARG A 107 9.26 -6.74 14.92
C ARG A 107 8.21 -6.35 13.88
N MET A 108 7.31 -7.27 13.56
CA MET A 108 6.20 -7.01 12.64
C MET A 108 4.98 -6.45 13.37
N LEU A 109 4.36 -5.43 12.77
CA LEU A 109 3.04 -4.91 13.11
C LEU A 109 2.17 -5.04 11.87
N SER A 110 1.03 -5.71 12.00
CA SER A 110 0.10 -5.90 10.88
C SER A 110 -1.13 -5.01 11.03
N ILE A 111 -1.76 -4.68 9.90
CA ILE A 111 -3.04 -3.96 9.89
C ILE A 111 -4.14 -4.96 9.57
N ALA A 112 -5.17 -4.99 10.41
CA ALA A 112 -6.41 -5.71 10.16
C ALA A 112 -7.50 -4.73 9.67
N CYS A 113 -8.41 -5.24 8.84
CA CYS A 113 -9.55 -4.51 8.27
C CYS A 113 -9.19 -3.44 7.23
N SER A 114 -10.23 -2.77 6.75
CA SER A 114 -10.16 -1.63 5.87
C SER A 114 -11.30 -0.66 6.20
N HIS A 115 -11.02 0.63 6.13
CA HIS A 115 -11.99 1.73 6.08
C HIS A 115 -12.88 1.69 4.81
N ARG A 116 -12.88 0.59 4.05
CA ARG A 116 -13.80 0.39 2.92
C ARG A 116 -14.80 -0.72 3.18
N PHE A 117 -14.66 -1.43 4.30
CA PHE A 117 -15.60 -2.49 4.67
C PHE A 117 -16.91 -1.92 5.22
N ARG A 118 -16.96 -0.63 5.61
CA ARG A 118 -18.20 0.07 5.98
C ARG A 118 -19.03 -0.71 6.99
N VAL A 119 -18.38 -1.30 7.99
CA VAL A 119 -19.01 -2.25 8.91
C VAL A 119 -20.21 -1.63 9.65
N TYR A 120 -20.13 -0.33 9.95
CA TYR A 120 -21.20 0.43 10.58
C TYR A 120 -22.45 0.66 9.71
N ASP A 121 -22.40 0.35 8.40
CA ASP A 121 -23.58 0.41 7.52
C ASP A 121 -24.44 -0.86 7.58
N THR A 122 -23.97 -1.89 8.27
CA THR A 122 -24.75 -3.12 8.47
C THR A 122 -25.97 -2.82 9.33
N ASP A 123 -27.17 -3.17 8.87
CA ASP A 123 -28.41 -3.05 9.64
C ASP A 123 -29.27 -4.31 9.45
N PHE A 124 -29.51 -5.02 10.54
CA PHE A 124 -30.34 -6.24 10.55
C PHE A 124 -31.83 -5.93 10.84
N GLY A 125 -32.20 -4.66 10.90
CA GLY A 125 -33.56 -4.16 11.17
C GLY A 125 -33.71 -3.49 12.53
N TRP A 126 -32.67 -3.48 13.37
CA TRP A 126 -32.68 -2.91 14.72
C TRP A 126 -31.75 -1.69 14.86
N GLY A 127 -31.27 -1.18 13.72
CA GLY A 127 -30.33 -0.08 13.64
C GLY A 127 -28.88 -0.55 13.50
N ARG A 128 -28.02 0.43 13.19
CA ARG A 128 -26.58 0.26 12.96
C ARG A 128 -25.81 -0.14 14.23
N PRO A 129 -24.66 -0.84 14.12
CA PRO A 129 -23.80 -1.17 15.24
C PRO A 129 -23.41 0.05 16.07
N LYS A 130 -23.43 -0.10 17.40
CA LYS A 130 -22.94 0.94 18.32
C LYS A 130 -21.42 1.01 18.36
N LYS A 131 -20.75 -0.14 18.27
CA LYS A 131 -19.30 -0.32 18.25
C LYS A 131 -18.95 -1.60 17.48
N PHE A 132 -17.83 -1.56 16.78
CA PHE A 132 -17.21 -2.69 16.10
C PHE A 132 -15.79 -2.92 16.66
N GLU A 133 -15.40 -4.18 16.83
CA GLU A 133 -14.08 -4.58 17.33
C GLU A 133 -13.60 -5.85 16.63
N ILE A 134 -12.29 -5.92 16.36
CA ILE A 134 -11.66 -7.11 15.77
C ILE A 134 -10.87 -7.84 16.84
N VAL A 135 -11.50 -8.83 17.47
CA VAL A 135 -10.92 -9.57 18.60
C VAL A 135 -9.63 -10.32 18.25
N SER A 136 -9.44 -10.70 16.98
CA SER A 136 -8.25 -11.45 16.54
C SER A 136 -6.95 -10.63 16.59
N ILE A 137 -7.01 -9.30 16.69
CA ILE A 137 -5.81 -8.45 16.77
C ILE A 137 -4.99 -8.69 18.04
N ALA A 138 -5.63 -9.16 19.11
CA ALA A 138 -4.97 -9.46 20.39
C ALA A 138 -3.92 -10.57 20.24
N ARG A 139 -4.17 -11.56 19.37
CA ARG A 139 -3.26 -12.69 19.15
C ARG A 139 -2.10 -12.34 18.22
N ASN A 140 -2.35 -11.48 17.24
CA ASN A 140 -1.47 -11.34 16.07
C ASN A 140 -0.61 -10.07 16.10
N ARG A 141 -0.60 -9.33 17.22
CA ARG A 141 0.05 -8.00 17.33
C ARG A 141 -0.33 -7.10 16.15
N ALA A 142 -1.63 -7.00 15.91
CA ALA A 142 -2.19 -6.21 14.83
C ALA A 142 -2.85 -4.92 15.37
N ILE A 143 -2.98 -3.93 14.50
CA ILE A 143 -3.82 -2.75 14.70
C ILE A 143 -5.00 -2.89 13.76
N SER A 144 -6.22 -2.58 14.21
CA SER A 144 -7.36 -2.46 13.31
C SER A 144 -7.60 -1.01 12.92
N PHE A 145 -7.83 -0.77 11.63
CA PHE A 145 -8.40 0.49 11.14
C PHE A 145 -9.81 0.25 10.64
N SER A 146 -10.79 0.96 11.19
CA SER A 146 -12.17 0.91 10.72
C SER A 146 -12.71 2.30 10.43
N ASP A 147 -13.72 2.32 9.57
CA ASP A 147 -14.51 3.53 9.35
C ASP A 147 -15.05 4.07 10.66
N PRO A 148 -15.14 5.40 10.78
CA PRO A 148 -15.74 6.01 11.94
C PRO A 148 -17.24 5.71 11.94
N LYS A 149 -17.84 5.82 13.13
CA LYS A 149 -19.29 5.78 13.29
C LYS A 149 -20.00 6.95 12.58
N SER A 150 -19.30 8.05 12.29
CA SER A 150 -19.85 9.24 11.64
C SER A 150 -18.93 9.79 10.55
N ASP A 151 -19.51 10.40 9.52
CA ASP A 151 -18.87 10.86 8.27
C ASP A 151 -17.85 12.01 8.41
N ALA A 152 -17.33 12.27 9.61
CA ALA A 152 -16.49 13.41 9.94
C ALA A 152 -14.99 13.22 9.57
N GLY A 153 -14.65 12.25 8.70
CA GLY A 153 -13.25 11.98 8.33
C GLY A 153 -12.39 11.43 9.48
N VAL A 154 -13.00 10.84 10.50
CA VAL A 154 -12.33 10.23 11.65
C VAL A 154 -11.92 8.80 11.31
N VAL A 155 -10.88 8.25 11.94
CA VAL A 155 -10.51 6.83 11.80
C VAL A 155 -10.48 6.20 13.18
N ASP A 156 -11.19 5.08 13.35
CA ASP A 156 -11.11 4.28 14.57
C ASP A 156 -9.86 3.40 14.52
N VAL A 157 -9.00 3.52 15.54
CA VAL A 157 -7.78 2.72 15.69
C VAL A 157 -7.95 1.76 16.88
N GLY A 158 -8.02 0.47 16.60
CA GLY A 158 -8.08 -0.58 17.63
C GLY A 158 -6.71 -1.20 17.87
N LEU A 159 -6.31 -1.31 19.14
CA LEU A 159 -5.03 -1.89 19.54
C LEU A 159 -5.16 -2.64 20.87
N VAL A 160 -4.35 -3.69 21.03
CA VAL A 160 -4.27 -4.47 22.27
C VAL A 160 -2.81 -4.56 22.67
N LEU A 161 -2.48 -4.02 23.86
CA LEU A 161 -1.14 -4.00 24.44
C LEU A 161 -1.22 -4.42 25.91
N GLU A 162 -0.10 -4.83 26.47
CA GLU A 162 0.02 -4.98 27.92
C GLU A 162 -0.24 -3.64 28.62
N LYS A 163 -0.82 -3.69 29.84
CA LYS A 163 -1.31 -2.50 30.54
C LYS A 163 -0.29 -1.37 30.60
N HIS A 164 0.94 -1.66 31.01
CA HIS A 164 1.99 -0.65 31.14
C HIS A 164 2.39 -0.05 29.77
N HIS A 165 2.41 -0.86 28.70
CA HIS A 165 2.65 -0.36 27.34
C HIS A 165 1.48 0.48 26.83
N MET A 166 0.23 0.13 27.16
CA MET A 166 -0.96 0.90 26.81
C MET A 166 -0.95 2.28 27.46
N GLU A 167 -0.58 2.37 28.74
CA GLU A 167 -0.48 3.64 29.46
C GLU A 167 0.56 4.57 28.82
N VAL A 168 1.75 4.04 28.49
CA VAL A 168 2.79 4.79 27.78
C VAL A 168 2.33 5.19 26.37
N PHE A 169 1.70 4.27 25.63
CA PHE A 169 1.16 4.55 24.30
C PHE A 169 0.13 5.68 24.34
N ALA A 170 -0.86 5.60 25.24
CA ALA A 170 -1.91 6.60 25.35
C ALA A 170 -1.35 7.99 25.66
N PHE A 171 -0.35 8.06 26.56
CA PHE A 171 0.36 9.31 26.84
C PHE A 171 1.06 9.87 25.61
N LEU A 172 1.86 9.04 24.90
CA LEU A 172 2.61 9.47 23.72
C LEU A 172 1.69 9.88 22.56
N PHE A 173 0.65 9.11 22.29
CA PHE A 173 -0.33 9.37 21.23
C PHE A 173 -1.04 10.71 21.45
N ASN A 174 -1.55 10.95 22.66
CA ASN A 174 -2.20 12.21 23.00
C ASN A 174 -1.22 13.40 22.93
N LYS A 175 0.00 13.23 23.46
CA LYS A 175 1.05 14.26 23.38
C LYS A 175 1.38 14.63 21.92
N GLY A 176 1.45 13.64 21.03
CA GLY A 176 1.69 13.83 19.60
C GLY A 176 0.61 14.67 18.93
N LEU A 177 -0.66 14.29 19.08
CA LEU A 177 -1.80 15.00 18.49
C LEU A 177 -1.88 16.46 18.94
N ASN A 178 -1.64 16.73 20.23
CA ASN A 178 -1.69 18.09 20.77
C ASN A 178 -0.54 18.97 20.23
N LYS A 179 0.60 18.40 19.85
CA LYS A 179 1.66 19.14 19.15
C LYS A 179 1.29 19.48 17.71
N THR A 180 0.59 18.59 17.01
CA THR A 180 0.22 18.80 15.60
C THR A 180 -0.87 19.87 15.46
N ASN A 181 -1.78 19.98 16.43
CA ASN A 181 -2.82 21.04 16.45
C ASN A 181 -2.26 22.46 16.64
N LEU A 182 -1.00 22.62 17.08
CA LEU A 182 -0.32 23.92 17.15
C LEU A 182 0.24 24.36 15.79
N LEU A 183 0.32 23.47 14.79
CA LEU A 183 0.80 23.78 13.45
C LEU A 183 -0.33 24.17 12.49
N SER A 184 -1.59 23.84 12.79
CA SER A 184 -2.76 24.24 11.99
C SER A 184 -3.30 25.64 12.34
N THR A 185 -2.84 26.27 13.43
CA THR A 185 -3.24 27.64 13.81
C THR A 185 -2.37 28.74 13.20
N CYS A 186 -1.38 28.41 12.37
CA CYS A 186 -0.48 29.40 11.74
C CYS A 186 -0.79 29.67 10.26
N SER A 187 -1.97 29.33 9.74
CA SER A 187 -2.38 29.70 8.38
C SER A 187 -3.81 30.24 8.36
N SER A 188 -3.99 31.42 8.96
CA SER A 188 -5.11 32.32 8.71
C SER A 188 -4.69 33.72 9.14
N ASN A 189 -3.90 34.36 8.27
CA ASN A 189 -3.79 35.81 8.11
C ASN A 189 -2.99 36.02 6.83
N ASP A 190 -3.72 36.11 5.71
CA ASP A 190 -3.54 37.08 4.62
C ASP A 190 -4.74 36.98 3.67
#